data_AF-A0A961M0K9-F1
#
_entry.id   AF-A0A961M0K9-F1
#
_cell.length_a   1.000
_cell.length_b   1.000
_cell.length_c   1.000
_cell.angle_alpha   90.00
_cell.angle_beta   90.00
_cell.angle_gamma   90.00
#
_symmetry.space_group_name_H-M   'P 1'
#
loop_
_entity.id
_entity.type
_entity.pdbx_description
1 polymer ?
#
loop_
_entity_poly.entity_id
_entity_poly.type
_entity_poly.pdbx_seq_one_letter_code
_entity_poly.pdbx_strand_id
1 'polypeptide(L)'
;MPASRPRGQLGTHEVFNQPAMAYRDPWADDATLRRAMGDDPGLAALGAAIATPEIRDSARDAQTRLPELRTFDRNGRRIDEVHFHPGYHRLMALGLGAGYAATAWDGTGSHLRHSAINYMMSQIEPGVCCPMTMTYAGIPALAADPDLAALWTPRLMAPSYDPRTVSVDRKEAATLGMAMTEKQGGS
;
A
#
# COMPACT_ATOMS: atom_id res chain seq x y z
N MET A 1 9.89 -14.33 9.44
CA MET A 1 9.98 -15.62 10.19
C MET A 1 11.37 -15.77 10.81
N PRO A 2 11.53 -16.42 11.98
CA PRO A 2 12.86 -16.65 12.55
C PRO A 2 13.69 -17.53 11.60
N ALA A 3 14.97 -17.19 11.43
CA ALA A 3 15.90 -17.97 10.60
C ALA A 3 16.15 -19.38 11.15
N SER A 4 15.90 -19.58 12.45
CA SER A 4 16.04 -20.86 13.15
C SER A 4 14.69 -21.54 13.37
N ARG A 5 14.66 -22.87 13.28
CA ARG A 5 13.48 -23.68 13.64
C ARG A 5 13.09 -23.42 15.11
N PRO A 6 11.83 -23.10 15.41
CA PRO A 6 11.37 -22.89 16.78
C PRO A 6 11.51 -24.18 17.60
N ARG A 7 11.86 -24.03 18.89
CA ARG A 7 12.01 -25.14 19.84
C ARG A 7 10.74 -25.30 20.66
N GLY A 8 10.13 -26.48 20.63
CA GLY A 8 8.94 -26.81 21.43
C GLY A 8 9.25 -27.43 22.80
N GLN A 9 10.37 -28.16 22.92
CA GLN A 9 10.80 -28.74 24.20
C GLN A 9 11.70 -27.74 24.93
N LEU A 10 11.22 -27.27 26.08
CA LEU A 10 11.93 -26.34 26.95
C LEU A 10 12.38 -27.08 28.22
N GLY A 11 13.28 -26.47 29.01
CA GLY A 11 13.86 -27.13 30.19
C GLY A 11 12.85 -27.53 31.28
N THR A 12 11.65 -26.96 31.28
CA THR A 12 10.61 -27.21 32.29
C THR A 12 9.31 -27.78 31.74
N HIS A 13 9.07 -27.70 30.43
CA HIS A 13 7.81 -28.12 29.81
C HIS A 13 7.94 -28.27 28.29
N GLU A 14 6.93 -28.89 27.69
CA GLU A 14 6.74 -28.95 26.24
C GLU A 14 5.65 -27.97 25.81
N VAL A 15 5.91 -27.21 24.74
CA VAL A 15 4.92 -26.37 24.06
C VAL A 15 4.22 -27.21 23.00
N PHE A 16 3.00 -27.65 23.30
CA PHE A 16 2.15 -28.43 22.40
C PHE A 16 0.78 -27.74 22.18
N ASN A 17 -0.04 -28.30 21.28
CA ASN A 17 -1.39 -27.78 20.94
C ASN A 17 -1.41 -26.31 20.45
N GLN A 18 -0.35 -25.86 19.78
CA GLN A 18 -0.35 -24.56 19.13
C GLN A 18 -0.94 -24.68 17.71
N PRO A 19 -1.91 -23.83 17.34
CA PRO A 19 -2.40 -23.80 15.97
C PRO A 19 -1.29 -23.36 15.02
N ALA A 20 -1.33 -23.84 13.77
CA ALA A 20 -0.43 -23.36 12.75
C ALA A 20 -0.72 -21.87 12.44
N MET A 21 0.34 -21.07 12.30
CA MET A 21 0.21 -19.71 11.79
C MET A 21 -0.11 -19.77 10.29
N ALA A 22 -1.35 -19.54 9.92
CA ALA A 22 -1.77 -19.47 8.53
C ALA A 22 -2.01 -18.00 8.13
N TYR A 23 -1.18 -17.49 7.22
CA TYR A 23 -1.50 -16.25 6.55
C TYR A 23 -2.60 -16.53 5.54
N ARG A 24 -3.79 -15.95 5.78
CA ARG A 24 -4.93 -16.11 4.90
C ARG A 24 -4.72 -15.36 3.59
N ASP A 25 -5.18 -15.95 2.50
CA ASP A 25 -5.29 -15.27 1.21
C ASP A 25 -6.65 -14.59 1.16
N PRO A 26 -6.70 -13.24 1.22
CA PRO A 26 -7.97 -12.50 1.32
C PRO A 26 -8.84 -12.63 0.07
N TRP A 27 -8.32 -13.16 -1.05
CA TRP A 27 -9.10 -13.50 -2.23
C TRP A 27 -9.58 -14.95 -2.19
N ALA A 28 -8.65 -15.90 -2.03
CA ALA A 28 -8.98 -17.32 -2.13
C ALA A 28 -9.94 -17.76 -1.01
N ASP A 29 -9.76 -17.20 0.20
CA ASP A 29 -10.52 -17.54 1.39
C ASP A 29 -11.85 -16.76 1.52
N ASP A 30 -12.13 -15.80 0.64
CA ASP A 30 -13.38 -14.99 0.66
C ASP A 30 -14.29 -15.33 -0.54
N ALA A 31 -15.20 -16.29 -0.33
CA ALA A 31 -16.16 -16.69 -1.34
C ALA A 31 -17.16 -15.58 -1.71
N THR A 32 -17.42 -14.62 -0.80
CA THR A 32 -18.32 -13.50 -1.05
C THR A 32 -17.67 -12.51 -1.98
N LEU A 33 -16.40 -12.15 -1.72
CA LEU A 33 -15.61 -11.29 -2.59
C LEU A 33 -15.52 -11.88 -4.00
N ARG A 34 -15.17 -13.17 -4.13
CA ARG A 34 -15.09 -13.84 -5.45
C ARG A 34 -16.42 -13.89 -6.17
N ARG A 35 -17.54 -14.09 -5.45
CA ARG A 35 -18.88 -14.03 -6.06
C ARG A 35 -19.21 -12.62 -6.57
N ALA A 36 -18.85 -11.59 -5.81
CA ALA A 36 -19.12 -10.20 -6.18
C ALA A 36 -18.26 -9.72 -7.35
N MET A 37 -17.00 -10.17 -7.42
CA MET A 37 -16.05 -9.75 -8.44
C MET A 37 -16.06 -10.62 -9.70
N GLY A 38 -16.52 -11.87 -9.61
CA GLY A 38 -16.33 -12.86 -10.67
C GLY A 38 -14.89 -13.38 -10.72
N ASP A 39 -14.52 -13.99 -11.85
CA ASP A 39 -13.14 -14.41 -12.07
C ASP A 39 -12.26 -13.20 -12.37
N ASP A 40 -11.23 -13.02 -11.54
CA ASP A 40 -10.31 -11.90 -11.64
C ASP A 40 -8.88 -12.36 -11.31
N PRO A 41 -8.10 -12.75 -12.32
CA PRO A 41 -6.74 -13.25 -12.11
C PRO A 41 -5.82 -12.23 -11.42
N GLY A 42 -6.07 -10.94 -11.60
CA GLY A 42 -5.26 -9.89 -10.95
C GLY A 42 -5.55 -9.77 -9.46
N LEU A 43 -6.83 -9.85 -9.06
CA LEU A 43 -7.19 -9.90 -7.64
C LEU A 43 -6.73 -11.20 -6.98
N ALA A 44 -6.80 -12.33 -7.71
CA ALA A 44 -6.24 -13.60 -7.24
C ALA A 44 -4.74 -13.53 -7.00
N ALA A 45 -3.98 -12.96 -7.95
CA ALA A 45 -2.54 -12.77 -7.80
C ALA A 45 -2.19 -11.84 -6.63
N LEU A 46 -2.94 -10.76 -6.45
CA LEU A 46 -2.77 -9.86 -5.32
C LEU A 46 -3.06 -10.56 -3.98
N GLY A 47 -4.16 -11.31 -3.88
CA GLY A 47 -4.51 -12.09 -2.68
C GLY A 47 -3.39 -13.05 -2.26
N ALA A 48 -2.86 -13.81 -3.23
CA ALA A 48 -1.76 -14.72 -3.00
C ALA A 48 -0.48 -13.99 -2.57
N ALA A 49 -0.15 -12.86 -3.19
CA ALA A 49 1.01 -12.04 -2.83
C ALA A 49 0.91 -11.48 -1.41
N ILE A 50 -0.27 -11.00 -1.01
CA ILE A 50 -0.57 -10.49 0.34
C ILE A 50 -0.42 -11.59 1.42
N ALA A 51 -0.70 -12.85 1.07
CA ALA A 51 -0.60 -13.97 1.99
C ALA A 51 0.83 -14.43 2.29
N THR A 52 1.83 -13.93 1.56
CA THR A 52 3.23 -14.37 1.77
C THR A 52 3.78 -13.93 3.13
N PRO A 53 4.59 -14.77 3.82
CA PRO A 53 5.25 -14.38 5.06
C PRO A 53 6.05 -13.09 4.96
N GLU A 54 6.68 -12.83 3.82
CA GLU A 54 7.52 -11.67 3.56
C GLU A 54 6.69 -10.37 3.52
N ILE A 55 5.52 -10.39 2.89
CA ILE A 55 4.59 -9.25 2.88
C ILE A 55 3.95 -9.05 4.25
N ARG A 56 3.65 -10.13 4.97
CA ARG A 56 3.09 -10.07 6.33
C ARG A 56 4.08 -9.50 7.34
N ASP A 57 5.36 -9.87 7.22
CA ASP A 57 6.44 -9.26 7.99
C ASP A 57 6.63 -7.79 7.58
N SER A 58 6.55 -7.46 6.28
CA SER A 58 6.62 -6.07 5.80
C SER A 58 5.48 -5.20 6.35
N ALA A 59 4.25 -5.74 6.45
CA ALA A 59 3.09 -5.09 7.06
C ALA A 59 3.29 -4.86 8.56
N ARG A 60 3.79 -5.87 9.28
CA ARG A 60 4.15 -5.72 10.69
C ARG A 60 5.22 -4.65 10.88
N ASP A 61 6.26 -4.67 10.06
CA ASP A 61 7.36 -3.71 10.15
C ASP A 61 6.90 -2.28 9.84
N ALA A 62 6.03 -2.08 8.84
CA ALA A 62 5.47 -0.76 8.54
C ALA A 62 4.71 -0.16 9.73
N GLN A 63 4.05 -1.00 10.53
CA GLN A 63 3.30 -0.58 11.71
C GLN A 63 4.16 -0.40 12.97
N THR A 64 5.25 -1.15 13.08
CA THR A 64 6.08 -1.18 14.30
C THR A 64 7.36 -0.35 14.19
N ARG A 65 7.83 -0.08 12.96
CA ARG A 65 8.98 0.77 12.66
C ARG A 65 8.48 2.04 12.00
N LEU A 66 8.11 2.99 12.85
CA LEU A 66 7.43 4.21 12.44
C LEU A 66 8.28 5.09 11.52
N PRO A 67 7.66 5.93 10.67
CA PRO A 67 8.38 6.85 9.81
C PRO A 67 9.13 7.93 10.63
N GLU A 68 10.31 8.31 10.15
CA GLU A 68 11.15 9.34 10.77
C GLU A 68 11.13 10.63 9.94
N LEU A 69 10.70 11.74 10.55
CA LEU A 69 10.85 13.06 9.95
C LEU A 69 12.31 13.52 10.09
N ARG A 70 12.96 13.78 8.95
CA ARG A 70 14.31 14.34 8.85
C ARG A 70 14.23 15.72 8.23
N THR A 71 14.32 16.74 9.07
CA THR A 71 14.23 18.14 8.62
C THR A 71 15.55 18.67 8.10
N PHE A 72 16.69 18.16 8.55
CA PHE A 72 18.03 18.61 8.16
C PHE A 72 18.96 17.45 7.78
N ASP A 73 19.90 17.72 6.88
CA ASP A 73 21.04 16.85 6.61
C ASP A 73 22.12 16.97 7.71
N ARG A 74 23.16 16.13 7.61
CA ARG A 74 24.29 16.11 8.56
C ARG A 74 25.07 17.44 8.63
N ASN A 75 24.87 18.33 7.66
CA ASN A 75 25.57 19.60 7.54
C ASN A 75 24.67 20.79 7.92
N GLY A 76 23.46 20.55 8.43
CA GLY A 76 22.52 21.59 8.86
C GLY A 76 21.73 22.24 7.73
N ARG A 77 21.72 21.66 6.52
CA ARG A 77 20.86 22.13 5.41
C ARG A 77 19.51 21.45 5.48
N ARG A 78 18.44 22.22 5.23
CA ARG A 78 17.06 21.73 5.31
C ARG A 78 16.76 20.76 4.16
N ILE A 79 16.09 19.64 4.45
CA ILE A 79 15.70 18.60 3.47
C ILE A 79 14.21 18.20 3.53
N ASP A 80 13.55 18.36 4.68
CA ASP A 80 12.12 18.06 4.89
C ASP A 80 11.65 16.67 4.38
N GLU A 81 12.45 15.62 4.62
CA GLU A 81 12.13 14.25 4.18
C GLU A 81 11.48 13.42 5.27
N VAL A 82 10.65 12.44 4.87
CA VAL A 82 10.15 11.40 5.77
C VAL A 82 10.71 10.06 5.34
N HIS A 83 11.43 9.40 6.24
CA HIS A 83 12.09 8.11 5.99
C HIS A 83 11.21 6.99 6.49
N PHE A 84 10.87 6.04 5.62
CA PHE A 84 10.03 4.90 5.94
C PHE A 84 10.87 3.61 5.98
N HIS A 85 10.39 2.63 6.75
CA HIS A 85 10.97 1.29 6.70
C HIS A 85 10.76 0.65 5.31
N PRO A 86 11.70 -0.15 4.76
CA PRO A 86 11.54 -0.80 3.44
C PRO A 86 10.26 -1.61 3.27
N GLY A 87 9.70 -2.15 4.36
CA GLY A 87 8.42 -2.84 4.37
C GLY A 87 7.25 -1.97 3.86
N TYR A 88 7.23 -0.68 4.21
CA TYR A 88 6.25 0.28 3.71
C TYR A 88 6.34 0.41 2.18
N HIS A 89 7.55 0.59 1.64
CA HIS A 89 7.77 0.73 0.21
C HIS A 89 7.35 -0.51 -0.59
N ARG A 90 7.54 -1.71 -0.03
CA ARG A 90 7.07 -2.97 -0.65
C ARG A 90 5.54 -3.03 -0.74
N LEU A 91 4.84 -2.60 0.31
CA LEU A 91 3.38 -2.59 0.34
C LEU A 91 2.80 -1.54 -0.61
N MET A 92 3.41 -0.35 -0.67
CA MET A 92 3.07 0.68 -1.66
C MET A 92 3.24 0.18 -3.09
N ALA A 93 4.36 -0.49 -3.38
CA ALA A 93 4.62 -1.09 -4.69
C ALA A 93 3.60 -2.20 -5.03
N LEU A 94 3.26 -3.06 -4.06
CA LEU A 94 2.28 -4.12 -4.24
C LEU A 94 0.89 -3.57 -4.57
N GLY A 95 0.39 -2.61 -3.78
CA GLY A 95 -0.93 -2.03 -3.98
C GLY A 95 -1.03 -1.23 -5.28
N LEU A 96 -0.12 -0.27 -5.50
CA LEU A 96 -0.12 0.55 -6.72
C LEU A 96 0.12 -0.30 -7.97
N GLY A 97 1.01 -1.30 -7.91
CA GLY A 97 1.26 -2.25 -8.99
C GLY A 97 0.05 -3.11 -9.35
N ALA A 98 -0.79 -3.45 -8.36
CA ALA A 98 -2.06 -4.12 -8.60
C ALA A 98 -3.16 -3.20 -9.17
N GLY A 99 -2.86 -1.92 -9.38
CA GLY A 99 -3.77 -0.93 -9.92
C GLY A 99 -4.66 -0.27 -8.87
N TYR A 100 -4.26 -0.25 -7.58
CA TYR A 100 -5.05 0.38 -6.50
C TYR A 100 -5.56 1.76 -6.91
N ALA A 101 -4.68 2.63 -7.40
CA ALA A 101 -5.08 3.98 -7.79
C ALA A 101 -5.55 4.13 -9.24
N ALA A 102 -5.24 3.15 -10.10
CA ALA A 102 -5.37 3.27 -11.56
C ALA A 102 -6.63 2.59 -12.12
N THR A 103 -7.01 1.42 -11.59
CA THR A 103 -7.94 0.49 -12.25
C THR A 103 -9.35 1.03 -12.47
N ALA A 104 -9.75 2.04 -11.69
CA ALA A 104 -11.03 2.70 -11.83
C ALA A 104 -11.06 3.75 -12.95
N TRP A 105 -9.90 4.16 -13.47
CA TRP A 105 -9.76 5.31 -14.37
C TRP A 105 -9.13 4.93 -15.72
N ASP A 106 -8.29 3.90 -15.77
CA ASP A 106 -7.50 3.50 -16.96
C ASP A 106 -8.25 2.57 -17.93
N GLY A 107 -9.51 2.27 -17.66
CA GLY A 107 -10.34 1.37 -18.46
C GLY A 107 -10.03 -0.13 -18.26
N THR A 108 -9.08 -0.49 -17.39
CA THR A 108 -8.73 -1.89 -17.09
C THR A 108 -9.65 -2.52 -16.04
N GLY A 109 -10.45 -1.71 -15.33
CA GLY A 109 -11.32 -2.17 -14.26
C GLY A 109 -12.46 -1.22 -13.94
N SER A 110 -12.76 -1.08 -12.66
CA SER A 110 -13.90 -0.30 -12.18
C SER A 110 -13.67 0.21 -10.75
N HIS A 111 -14.52 1.12 -10.29
CA HIS A 111 -14.59 1.52 -8.88
C HIS A 111 -14.82 0.33 -7.94
N LEU A 112 -15.54 -0.70 -8.40
CA LEU A 112 -15.75 -1.93 -7.65
C LEU A 112 -14.43 -2.72 -7.51
N ARG A 113 -13.64 -2.81 -8.59
CA ARG A 113 -12.32 -3.45 -8.55
C ARG A 113 -11.33 -2.68 -7.66
N HIS A 114 -11.29 -1.35 -7.73
CA HIS A 114 -10.56 -0.52 -6.78
C HIS A 114 -10.96 -0.84 -5.32
N SER A 115 -12.27 -0.91 -5.05
CA SER A 115 -12.79 -1.22 -3.72
C SER A 115 -12.38 -2.62 -3.24
N ALA A 116 -12.33 -3.62 -4.13
CA ALA A 116 -11.84 -4.95 -3.80
C ALA A 116 -10.35 -4.95 -3.42
N ILE A 117 -9.50 -4.22 -4.17
CA ILE A 117 -8.08 -4.06 -3.84
C ILE A 117 -7.94 -3.38 -2.47
N ASN A 118 -8.65 -2.28 -2.24
CA ASN A 118 -8.65 -1.57 -0.95
C ASN A 118 -9.10 -2.49 0.20
N TYR A 119 -10.17 -3.25 0.01
CA TYR A 119 -10.67 -4.21 1.00
C TYR A 119 -9.62 -5.26 1.36
N MET A 120 -8.91 -5.83 0.38
CA MET A 120 -7.87 -6.83 0.65
C MET A 120 -6.63 -6.22 1.32
N MET A 121 -6.15 -5.06 0.85
CA MET A 121 -4.99 -4.38 1.42
C MET A 121 -5.24 -3.90 2.86
N SER A 122 -6.44 -3.37 3.13
CA SER A 122 -6.83 -2.87 4.45
C SER A 122 -6.87 -3.96 5.54
N GLN A 123 -6.99 -5.24 5.16
CA GLN A 123 -6.93 -6.36 6.10
C GLN A 123 -5.51 -6.64 6.63
N ILE A 124 -4.47 -6.13 5.95
CA ILE A 124 -3.08 -6.42 6.31
C ILE A 124 -2.35 -5.20 6.86
N GLU A 125 -2.55 -4.04 6.23
CA GLU A 125 -1.85 -2.81 6.55
C GLU A 125 -2.67 -1.63 5.99
N PRO A 126 -3.60 -1.08 6.78
CA PRO A 126 -4.46 0.03 6.33
C PRO A 126 -3.73 1.38 6.22
N GLY A 127 -2.53 1.53 6.79
CA GLY A 127 -1.74 2.76 6.75
C GLY A 127 -1.32 3.12 5.32
N VAL A 128 -0.82 2.17 4.54
CA VAL A 128 -0.46 2.36 3.12
C VAL A 128 -1.67 2.66 2.22
N CYS A 129 -2.89 2.28 2.64
CA CYS A 129 -4.11 2.59 1.90
C CYS A 129 -4.38 4.11 1.84
N CYS A 130 -3.93 4.88 2.84
CA CYS A 130 -4.15 6.33 2.89
C CYS A 130 -3.60 7.07 1.64
N PRO A 131 -2.28 7.04 1.34
CA PRO A 131 -1.75 7.71 0.14
C PRO A 131 -2.29 7.12 -1.16
N MET A 132 -2.55 5.81 -1.22
CA MET A 132 -3.09 5.19 -2.44
C MET A 132 -4.55 5.61 -2.71
N THR A 133 -5.38 5.73 -1.67
CA THR A 133 -6.76 6.25 -1.79
C THR A 133 -6.78 7.73 -2.14
N MET A 134 -5.91 8.55 -1.54
CA MET A 134 -5.80 9.97 -1.92
C MET A 134 -5.34 10.12 -3.38
N THR A 135 -4.45 9.23 -3.85
CA THR A 135 -4.02 9.18 -5.25
C THR A 135 -5.17 8.83 -6.19
N TYR A 136 -5.92 7.77 -5.87
CA TYR A 136 -7.15 7.38 -6.58
C TYR A 136 -8.15 8.54 -6.67
N ALA A 137 -8.45 9.19 -5.54
CA ALA A 137 -9.45 10.24 -5.43
C ALA A 137 -8.97 11.60 -5.99
N GLY A 138 -7.66 11.77 -6.20
CA GLY A 138 -7.07 12.97 -6.78
C GLY A 138 -7.36 13.15 -8.27
N ILE A 139 -7.62 12.05 -9.00
CA ILE A 139 -7.77 12.08 -10.46
C ILE A 139 -8.87 13.05 -10.92
N PRO A 140 -10.10 13.01 -10.40
CA PRO A 140 -11.15 13.93 -10.84
C PRO A 140 -10.85 15.39 -10.48
N ALA A 141 -10.12 15.66 -9.39
CA ALA A 141 -9.80 17.02 -8.97
C ALA A 141 -8.86 17.73 -9.97
N LEU A 142 -7.97 16.97 -10.63
CA LEU A 142 -7.06 17.51 -11.65
C LEU A 142 -7.79 17.99 -12.90
N ALA A 143 -9.03 17.55 -13.17
CA ALA A 143 -9.79 18.00 -14.33
C ALA A 143 -10.09 19.51 -14.33
N ALA A 144 -9.93 20.18 -13.19
CA ALA A 144 -10.07 21.63 -13.08
C ALA A 144 -8.94 22.41 -13.78
N ASP A 145 -7.79 21.79 -14.04
CA ASP A 145 -6.63 22.41 -14.69
C ASP A 145 -6.00 21.43 -15.71
N PRO A 146 -6.19 21.67 -17.03
CA PRO A 146 -5.70 20.79 -18.08
C PRO A 146 -4.17 20.62 -18.11
N ASP A 147 -3.41 21.67 -17.76
CA ASP A 147 -1.95 21.62 -17.80
C ASP A 147 -1.42 20.77 -16.64
N LEU A 148 -2.02 20.91 -15.45
CA LEU A 148 -1.73 20.02 -14.32
C LEU A 148 -2.16 18.58 -14.61
N ALA A 149 -3.35 18.37 -15.17
CA ALA A 149 -3.81 17.03 -15.54
C ALA A 149 -2.87 16.34 -16.53
N ALA A 150 -2.38 17.05 -17.55
CA ALA A 150 -1.43 16.50 -18.52
C ALA A 150 -0.12 16.02 -17.88
N LEU A 151 0.35 16.72 -16.83
CA LEU A 151 1.55 16.33 -16.10
C LEU A 151 1.30 15.20 -15.09
N TRP A 152 0.24 15.30 -14.29
CA TRP A 152 0.04 14.46 -13.10
C TRP A 152 -0.76 13.20 -13.39
N THR A 153 -1.85 13.27 -14.14
CA THR A 153 -2.78 12.14 -14.34
C THR A 153 -2.07 10.87 -14.85
N PRO A 154 -1.18 10.93 -15.85
CA PRO A 154 -0.46 9.72 -16.31
C PRO A 154 0.39 9.06 -15.21
N ARG A 155 0.95 9.86 -14.29
CA ARG A 155 1.81 9.38 -13.21
C ARG A 155 1.02 8.85 -12.02
N LEU A 156 -0.13 9.45 -11.72
CA LEU A 156 -1.04 8.95 -10.67
C LEU A 156 -1.75 7.65 -11.09
N MET A 157 -1.94 7.45 -12.39
CA MET A 157 -2.54 6.24 -12.97
C MET A 157 -1.50 5.18 -13.38
N ALA A 158 -0.20 5.44 -13.21
CA ALA A 158 0.82 4.44 -13.51
C ALA A 158 0.73 3.27 -12.49
N PRO A 159 0.65 2.00 -12.95
CA PRO A 159 0.60 0.84 -12.05
C PRO A 159 2.00 0.50 -11.52
N SER A 160 2.63 1.47 -10.84
CA SER A 160 3.98 1.37 -10.32
C SER A 160 4.15 2.26 -9.09
N TYR A 161 5.28 2.09 -8.39
CA TYR A 161 5.65 2.91 -7.25
C TYR A 161 7.06 3.48 -7.43
N ASP A 162 7.16 4.80 -7.38
CA ASP A 162 8.43 5.52 -7.49
C ASP A 162 8.72 6.28 -6.18
N PRO A 163 9.62 5.77 -5.31
CA PRO A 163 9.94 6.41 -4.04
C PRO A 163 10.93 7.57 -4.16
N ARG A 164 11.45 7.88 -5.36
CA ARG A 164 12.51 8.88 -5.52
C ARG A 164 12.01 10.29 -5.20
N THR A 165 12.85 11.06 -4.50
CA THR A 165 12.65 12.49 -4.21
C THR A 165 13.15 13.34 -5.38
N VAL A 166 12.43 13.27 -6.51
CA VAL A 166 12.70 14.06 -7.71
C VAL A 166 11.44 14.78 -8.16
N SER A 167 11.59 15.80 -9.00
CA SER A 167 10.46 16.51 -9.59
C SER A 167 9.54 15.55 -10.35
N VAL A 168 8.23 15.84 -10.31
CA VAL A 168 7.20 14.92 -10.82
C VAL A 168 7.41 14.56 -12.29
N ASP A 169 7.87 15.50 -13.12
CA ASP A 169 8.19 15.29 -14.53
C ASP A 169 9.24 14.18 -14.76
N ARG A 170 10.09 13.92 -13.78
CA ARG A 170 11.14 12.89 -13.80
C ARG A 170 10.73 11.57 -13.14
N LYS A 171 9.50 11.47 -12.64
CA LYS A 171 8.96 10.26 -12.01
C LYS A 171 8.20 9.40 -13.01
N GLU A 172 8.28 8.09 -12.81
CA GLU A 172 7.51 7.10 -13.57
C GLU A 172 6.09 6.94 -13.02
N ALA A 173 5.93 7.10 -11.71
CA ALA A 173 4.67 7.10 -11.00
C ALA A 173 4.68 8.15 -9.89
N ALA A 174 3.51 8.62 -9.47
CA ALA A 174 3.39 9.59 -8.39
C ALA A 174 2.23 9.21 -7.46
N THR A 175 2.29 9.73 -6.24
CA THR A 175 1.17 9.69 -5.31
C THR A 175 0.74 11.11 -4.98
N LEU A 176 -0.53 11.30 -4.65
CA LEU A 176 -1.11 12.59 -4.29
C LEU A 176 -1.64 12.53 -2.85
N GLY A 177 -1.40 13.60 -2.10
CA GLY A 177 -1.96 13.81 -0.77
C GLY A 177 -3.03 14.89 -0.77
N MET A 178 -3.73 15.04 0.36
CA MET A 178 -4.75 16.06 0.56
C MET A 178 -4.45 16.82 1.85
N ALA A 179 -4.21 18.12 1.74
CA ALA A 179 -3.99 19.01 2.86
C ALA A 179 -5.15 20.03 2.91
N MET A 180 -6.19 19.68 3.67
CA MET A 180 -7.41 20.50 3.81
C MET A 180 -7.54 21.07 5.22
N THR A 181 -7.29 20.24 6.23
CA THR A 181 -7.44 20.61 7.64
C THR A 181 -6.43 21.67 8.05
N GLU A 182 -6.90 22.77 8.62
CA GLU A 182 -6.09 23.79 9.27
C GLU A 182 -6.30 23.78 10.79
N LYS A 183 -5.53 24.60 11.53
CA LYS A 183 -5.56 24.63 13.00
C LYS A 183 -6.94 24.97 13.58
N GLN A 184 -7.69 25.82 12.90
CA GLN A 184 -9.00 26.32 13.33
C GLN A 184 -10.17 25.41 12.97
N GLY A 185 -9.98 24.42 12.09
CA GLY A 185 -11.04 23.53 11.66
C GLY A 185 -10.76 22.82 10.34
N GLY A 186 -11.48 21.72 10.13
CA GLY A 186 -11.44 20.96 8.88
C GLY A 186 -12.80 20.35 8.50
N SER A 187 -13.88 20.68 9.21
CA SER A 187 -15.27 20.39 8.85
C SER A 187 -15.84 21.55 8.07
#